data_AF-A0A060XRI3-F1
#
_entry.id   AF-A0A060XRI3-F1
#
_cell.length_a   1.000
_cell.length_b   1.000
_cell.length_c   1.000
_cell.angle_alpha   90.00
_cell.angle_beta   90.00
_cell.angle_gamma   90.00
#
_symmetry.space_group_name_H-M   'P 1'
#
loop_
_entity.id
_entity.type
_entity.pdbx_description
1 polymer ?
#
loop_
_entity_poly.entity_id
_entity_poly.type
_entity_poly.pdbx_seq_one_letter_code
_entity_poly.pdbx_strand_id
1 'polypeptide(L)'
;MDEEKVVVLSEMEKLMGLCQQLQMGVRTPVQGKTATFQKVDSSIQNTRAIITVVIYLLPVCNKIVRKYKSERSSLGSPQSWRDRQSSTAVKDDVLNGKNSNGFGVKSLEQHMANLTFLESK
;
A
#
# COMPACT_ATOMS: atom_id res chain seq x y z
N MET A 1 6.51 6.97 -8.72
CA MET A 1 5.86 5.80 -9.37
C MET A 1 6.63 5.44 -10.62
N ASP A 2 6.91 6.41 -11.50
CA ASP A 2 7.65 6.16 -12.74
C ASP A 2 9.09 5.68 -12.51
N GLU A 3 9.84 6.28 -11.59
CA GLU A 3 11.21 5.82 -11.27
C GLU A 3 11.22 4.38 -10.75
N GLU A 4 10.35 4.04 -9.80
CA GLU A 4 10.29 2.68 -9.26
C GLU A 4 9.82 1.67 -10.31
N LYS A 5 8.92 2.07 -11.22
CA LYS A 5 8.50 1.27 -12.36
C LYS A 5 9.66 1.02 -13.33
N VAL A 6 10.47 2.03 -13.65
CA VAL A 6 11.67 1.89 -14.50
C VAL A 6 12.67 0.93 -13.87
N VAL A 7 12.92 1.05 -12.56
CA VAL A 7 13.80 0.14 -11.83
C VAL A 7 13.29 -1.31 -11.90
N VAL A 8 12.00 -1.54 -11.69
CA VAL A 8 11.41 -2.88 -11.77
C VAL A 8 11.55 -3.46 -13.17
N LEU A 9 11.28 -2.68 -14.22
CA LEU A 9 11.40 -3.15 -15.60
C LEU A 9 12.84 -3.53 -15.94
N SER A 10 13.81 -2.67 -15.59
CA SER A 10 15.23 -2.93 -15.86
C SER A 10 15.75 -4.17 -15.13
N GLU A 11 15.41 -4.34 -13.85
CA GLU A 11 15.84 -5.53 -13.11
C GLU A 11 15.09 -6.81 -13.56
N MET A 12 13.86 -6.69 -14.07
CA MET A 12 13.15 -7.83 -14.68
C MET A 12 13.80 -8.27 -16.00
N GLU A 13 14.25 -7.33 -16.84
CA GLU A 13 15.02 -7.66 -18.06
C GLU A 13 16.34 -8.37 -17.71
N LYS A 14 17.05 -7.86 -16.71
CA LYS A 14 18.26 -8.49 -16.19
C LYS A 14 17.99 -9.89 -15.62
N LEU A 15 16.92 -10.05 -14.84
CA LEU A 15 16.48 -11.36 -14.33
C LEU A 15 16.22 -12.34 -15.48
N MET A 16 15.52 -11.89 -16.52
CA MET A 16 15.24 -12.69 -17.71
C MET A 16 16.53 -13.14 -18.40
N GLY A 17 17.49 -12.23 -18.59
CA GLY A 17 18.79 -12.54 -19.17
C GLY A 17 19.56 -13.59 -18.35
N LEU A 18 19.56 -13.48 -17.03
CA LEU A 18 20.20 -14.46 -16.14
C LEU A 18 19.52 -15.84 -16.24
N CYS A 19 18.19 -15.88 -16.20
CA CYS A 19 17.43 -17.13 -16.36
C CYS A 19 17.71 -17.81 -17.71
N GLN A 20 17.78 -17.03 -18.80
CA GLN A 20 18.13 -17.54 -20.13
C GLN A 20 19.56 -18.08 -20.16
N GLN A 21 20.54 -17.37 -19.59
CA GLN A 21 21.92 -17.83 -19.50
C GLN A 21 22.02 -19.15 -18.72
N LEU A 22 21.35 -19.26 -17.57
CA LEU A 22 21.29 -20.50 -16.81
C LEU A 22 20.69 -21.63 -17.66
N GLN A 23 19.53 -21.40 -18.28
CA GLN A 23 18.83 -22.39 -19.12
C GLN A 23 19.68 -22.89 -20.28
N MET A 24 20.40 -21.99 -20.97
CA MET A 24 21.33 -22.38 -22.03
C MET A 24 22.50 -23.19 -21.45
N GLY A 25 23.11 -22.69 -20.37
CA GLY A 25 24.24 -23.34 -19.71
C GLY A 25 23.96 -24.78 -19.28
N VAL A 26 22.80 -25.05 -18.65
CA VAL A 26 22.43 -26.42 -18.26
C VAL A 26 22.15 -27.34 -19.45
N ARG A 27 21.67 -26.81 -20.58
CA ARG A 27 21.39 -27.61 -21.80
C ARG A 27 22.63 -27.91 -22.62
N THR A 28 23.65 -27.06 -22.57
CA THR A 28 24.88 -27.26 -23.34
C THR A 28 25.65 -28.49 -22.82
N PRO A 29 25.87 -29.52 -23.65
CA PRO A 29 26.68 -30.66 -23.26
C PRO A 29 28.14 -30.24 -23.07
N VAL A 30 28.81 -30.83 -22.09
CA VAL A 30 30.24 -30.63 -21.83
C VAL A 30 30.92 -31.98 -21.75
N GLN A 31 32.16 -32.06 -22.23
CA GLN A 31 32.98 -33.28 -22.16
C GLN A 31 34.25 -33.01 -21.37
N GLY A 32 34.65 -34.00 -20.56
CA GLY A 32 35.80 -33.90 -19.68
C GLY A 32 35.50 -33.27 -18.32
N LYS A 33 36.35 -33.61 -17.35
CA LYS A 33 36.17 -33.22 -15.93
C LYS A 33 36.19 -31.71 -15.74
N THR A 34 37.19 -31.03 -16.31
CA THR A 34 37.37 -29.57 -16.16
C THR A 34 36.16 -28.80 -16.66
N ALA A 35 35.67 -29.08 -17.87
CA ALA A 35 34.50 -28.42 -18.43
C ALA A 35 33.21 -28.70 -17.62
N THR A 36 33.11 -29.91 -17.04
CA THR A 36 32.00 -30.27 -16.14
C THR A 36 32.03 -29.44 -14.86
N PHE A 37 33.20 -29.31 -14.20
CA PHE A 37 33.33 -28.49 -13.00
C PHE A 37 33.06 -27.01 -13.28
N GLN A 38 33.54 -26.47 -14.40
CA GLN A 38 33.26 -25.10 -14.81
C GLN A 38 31.77 -24.85 -15.07
N LYS A 39 31.07 -25.81 -15.69
CA LYS A 39 29.62 -25.72 -15.88
C LYS A 39 28.86 -25.69 -14.55
N VAL A 40 29.26 -26.51 -13.58
CA VAL A 40 28.68 -26.52 -12.23
C VAL A 40 28.92 -25.19 -11.53
N ASP A 41 30.15 -24.69 -11.53
CA ASP A 41 30.49 -23.42 -10.89
C ASP A 41 29.71 -22.25 -11.53
N SER A 42 29.68 -22.17 -12.86
CA SER A 42 28.90 -21.17 -13.60
C SER A 42 27.39 -21.23 -13.26
N SER A 43 26.83 -22.45 -13.16
CA SER A 43 25.44 -22.64 -12.75
C SER A 43 25.16 -22.12 -11.32
N ILE A 44 26.09 -22.34 -10.39
CA ILE A 44 26.00 -21.83 -9.01
C ILE A 44 26.03 -20.30 -9.01
N GLN A 45 26.98 -19.69 -9.72
CA GLN A 45 27.09 -18.23 -9.79
C GLN A 45 25.88 -17.58 -10.44
N ASN A 46 25.37 -18.15 -11.54
CA ASN A 46 24.19 -17.65 -12.21
C ASN A 46 22.95 -17.73 -11.31
N THR A 47 22.76 -18.87 -10.61
CA THR A 47 21.69 -19.02 -9.61
C THR A 47 21.79 -17.98 -8.49
N ARG A 48 23.01 -17.71 -7.98
CA ARG A 48 23.24 -16.67 -6.97
C ARG A 48 22.87 -15.28 -7.49
N ALA A 49 23.23 -14.96 -8.72
CA ALA A 49 22.88 -13.69 -9.37
C ALA A 49 21.36 -13.54 -9.51
N ILE A 50 20.65 -14.58 -9.96
CA ILE A 50 19.17 -14.63 -10.05
C ILE A 50 18.56 -14.32 -8.68
N ILE A 51 18.99 -15.03 -7.64
CA ILE A 51 18.47 -14.84 -6.27
C ILE A 51 18.73 -13.40 -5.79
N THR A 52 19.90 -12.84 -6.10
CA THR A 52 20.25 -11.46 -5.72
C THR A 52 19.30 -10.44 -6.33
N VAL A 53 18.96 -10.59 -7.62
CA VAL A 53 17.98 -9.72 -8.29
C VAL A 53 16.59 -9.89 -7.68
N VAL A 54 16.16 -11.12 -7.37
CA VAL A 54 14.86 -11.38 -6.73
C VAL A 54 14.79 -10.73 -5.34
N ILE A 55 15.84 -10.87 -4.52
CA ILE A 55 15.94 -10.25 -3.20
C ILE A 55 15.86 -8.73 -3.30
N TYR A 56 16.49 -8.13 -4.32
CA TYR A 56 16.42 -6.70 -4.58
C TYR A 56 15.04 -6.24 -5.04
N LEU A 57 14.39 -6.99 -5.93
CA LEU A 57 13.06 -6.65 -6.46
C LEU A 57 11.96 -6.72 -5.40
N LEU A 58 12.03 -7.67 -4.46
CA LEU A 58 11.00 -7.90 -3.45
C LEU A 58 10.61 -6.63 -2.65
N PRO A 59 11.55 -5.88 -2.02
CA PRO A 59 11.23 -4.65 -1.30
C PRO A 59 10.75 -3.52 -2.21
N VAL A 60 11.27 -3.42 -3.44
CA VAL A 60 10.85 -2.40 -4.42
C VAL A 60 9.39 -2.62 -4.80
N CYS A 61 9.02 -3.84 -5.19
CA CYS A 61 7.66 -4.23 -5.50
C CYS A 61 6.73 -3.99 -4.30
N ASN A 62 7.14 -4.37 -3.08
CA ASN A 62 6.36 -4.12 -1.87
C ASN A 62 6.15 -2.62 -1.58
N LYS A 63 7.15 -1.77 -1.85
CA LYS A 63 7.02 -0.30 -1.73
C LYS A 63 5.96 0.23 -2.70
N ILE A 64 5.96 -0.23 -3.95
CA ILE A 64 4.98 0.18 -4.97
C ILE A 64 3.56 -0.26 -4.56
N VAL A 65 3.40 -1.52 -4.13
CA VAL A 65 2.10 -2.05 -3.69
C VAL A 65 1.53 -1.25 -2.52
N ARG A 66 2.37 -0.89 -1.53
CA ARG A 66 1.95 -0.05 -0.40
C ARG A 66 1.53 1.34 -0.83
N LYS A 67 2.29 1.99 -1.71
CA LYS A 67 1.93 3.31 -2.28
C LYS A 67 0.59 3.26 -2.99
N TYR A 68 0.39 2.30 -3.87
CA TYR A 68 -0.85 2.13 -4.62
C TYR A 68 -2.06 1.88 -3.71
N LYS A 69 -1.92 1.03 -2.68
CA LYS A 69 -2.97 0.80 -1.69
C LYS A 69 -3.32 2.07 -0.91
N SER A 70 -2.31 2.82 -0.45
CA SER A 70 -2.50 4.07 0.28
C SER A 70 -3.22 5.13 -0.58
N GLU A 71 -2.82 5.29 -1.83
CA GLU A 71 -3.41 6.25 -2.75
C GLU A 71 -4.87 5.89 -3.08
N ARG A 72 -5.16 4.60 -3.30
CA ARG A 72 -6.52 4.12 -3.50
C ARG A 72 -7.40 4.27 -2.26
N SER A 73 -6.85 4.07 -1.07
CA SER A 73 -7.54 4.35 0.20
C SER A 73 -7.78 5.85 0.41
N SER A 74 -6.90 6.73 -0.09
CA SER A 74 -7.09 8.19 -0.01
C SER A 74 -8.11 8.75 -1.00
N LEU A 75 -8.33 8.06 -2.13
CA LEU A 75 -9.34 8.42 -3.14
C LEU A 75 -10.71 7.76 -2.86
N GLY A 76 -10.75 6.78 -1.96
CA GLY A 76 -11.95 6.11 -1.47
C GLY A 76 -12.49 6.76 -0.19
N SER A 77 -13.28 7.83 -0.35
CA SER A 77 -14.04 8.59 0.64
C SER A 77 -13.30 9.74 1.36
N PRO A 78 -13.90 10.96 1.42
CA PRO A 78 -13.64 11.90 2.49
C PRO A 78 -14.30 11.41 3.79
N GLN A 79 -13.84 10.29 4.35
CA GLN A 79 -14.46 9.72 5.55
C GLN A 79 -13.92 10.39 6.81
N SER A 80 -14.67 11.43 7.18
CA SER A 80 -15.00 11.85 8.54
C SER A 80 -13.82 12.01 9.50
N TRP A 81 -13.52 13.27 9.76
CA TRP A 81 -12.77 13.71 10.90
C TRP A 81 -13.31 13.08 12.19
N ARG A 82 -12.37 12.45 12.91
CA ARG A 82 -12.36 12.11 14.33
C ARG A 82 -12.94 10.77 14.77
N ASP A 83 -12.01 9.84 14.94
CA ASP A 83 -11.63 9.41 16.29
C ASP A 83 -11.85 10.52 17.34
N ARG A 84 -12.88 10.35 18.16
CA ARG A 84 -12.83 10.78 19.57
C ARG A 84 -13.42 9.65 20.41
N GLN A 85 -12.57 8.67 20.67
CA GLN A 85 -12.76 7.69 21.74
C GLN A 85 -12.72 8.39 23.11
N SER A 86 -13.40 7.79 24.10
CA SER A 86 -13.67 8.16 25.51
C SER A 86 -15.05 8.85 25.69
N SER A 87 -15.99 8.35 26.49
CA SER A 87 -15.88 7.57 27.73
C SER A 87 -17.24 6.98 28.20
N THR A 88 -17.18 5.81 28.83
CA THR A 88 -18.02 5.32 29.98
C THR A 88 -19.42 4.75 29.74
N ALA A 89 -19.62 3.56 30.34
CA ALA A 89 -20.88 2.86 30.54
C ALA A 89 -21.84 3.60 31.49
N VAL A 90 -23.16 3.38 31.33
CA VAL A 90 -24.14 2.92 32.36
C VAL A 90 -25.59 3.17 31.89
N LYS A 91 -26.33 2.05 31.79
CA LYS A 91 -27.78 1.76 32.03
C LYS A 91 -28.95 2.64 31.54
N ASP A 92 -29.88 1.89 30.94
CA ASP A 92 -31.34 1.79 31.12
C ASP A 92 -32.31 2.86 30.55
N ASP A 93 -33.15 2.34 29.65
CA ASP A 93 -34.58 2.59 29.38
C ASP A 93 -35.15 4.02 29.40
N VAL A 94 -35.80 4.41 28.29
CA VAL A 94 -37.27 4.55 28.19
C VAL A 94 -37.64 5.05 26.77
N LEU A 95 -38.66 4.38 26.24
CA LEU A 95 -39.33 4.54 24.96
C LEU A 95 -39.82 5.99 24.72
N ASN A 96 -39.88 6.40 23.46
CA ASN A 96 -41.00 7.15 22.82
C ASN A 96 -40.54 8.29 21.89
N GLY A 97 -41.05 8.25 20.66
CA GLY A 97 -41.49 9.47 19.98
C GLY A 97 -40.51 10.14 19.04
N LYS A 98 -40.76 9.91 17.74
CA LYS A 98 -40.92 11.00 16.77
C LYS A 98 -39.69 11.86 16.47
N ASN A 99 -39.00 11.48 15.39
CA ASN A 99 -38.41 12.37 14.39
C ASN A 99 -38.80 13.87 14.51
N SER A 100 -37.80 14.73 14.78
CA SER A 100 -37.58 16.07 14.19
C SER A 100 -37.03 17.17 15.12
N ASN A 101 -36.06 16.94 16.02
CA ASN A 101 -35.62 18.03 16.91
C ASN A 101 -34.12 18.28 16.75
N GLY A 102 -33.79 19.21 15.85
CA GLY A 102 -32.43 19.54 15.44
C GLY A 102 -31.58 20.11 16.56
N PHE A 103 -30.40 19.53 16.75
CA PHE A 103 -29.28 20.20 17.39
C PHE A 103 -28.14 20.31 16.37
N GLY A 104 -28.38 21.18 15.40
CA GLY A 104 -27.41 21.56 14.37
C GLY A 104 -27.14 23.05 14.45
N VAL A 105 -26.02 23.48 13.86
CA VAL A 105 -25.56 24.87 13.82
C VAL A 105 -26.68 25.88 13.51
N LYS A 106 -27.62 25.51 12.64
CA LYS A 106 -28.81 26.31 12.29
C LYS A 106 -29.75 26.61 13.47
N SER A 107 -29.92 25.68 14.40
CA SER A 107 -30.73 25.88 15.62
C SER A 107 -30.03 26.84 16.60
N LEU A 108 -28.70 26.86 16.59
CA LEU A 108 -27.90 27.77 17.42
C LEU A 108 -27.83 29.18 16.81
N GLU A 109 -27.67 29.28 15.49
CA GLU A 109 -27.70 30.55 14.74
C GLU A 109 -29.04 31.30 14.94
N GLN A 110 -30.16 30.57 14.86
CA GLN A 110 -31.48 31.16 15.08
C GLN A 110 -31.68 31.61 16.54
N HIS A 111 -31.11 30.90 17.51
CA HIS A 111 -31.17 31.29 18.92
C HIS A 111 -30.29 32.52 19.22
N MET A 112 -29.15 32.67 18.53
CA MET A 112 -28.28 33.84 18.66
C MET A 112 -28.90 35.10 18.03
N ALA A 113 -29.54 34.98 16.86
CA ALA A 113 -30.20 36.11 16.20
C ALA A 113 -31.33 36.74 17.05
N ASN A 114 -32.06 35.91 17.80
CA ASN A 114 -33.11 36.36 18.71
C ASN A 114 -32.56 37.10 19.95
N LEU A 115 -31.32 36.82 20.37
CA LEU A 115 -30.66 37.50 21.48
C LEU A 115 -30.16 38.89 21.06
N THR A 116 -29.61 39.02 19.85
CA THR A 116 -29.09 40.31 19.35
C THR A 116 -30.20 41.35 19.12
N PHE A 117 -31.43 40.90 18.84
CA PHE A 117 -32.57 41.81 18.63
C PHE A 117 -33.06 42.51 19.91
N LEU A 118 -32.75 41.96 21.10
CA LEU A 118 -33.17 42.55 22.38
C LEU A 118 -32.17 43.61 22.91
N GLU A 119 -31.02 43.76 22.27
CA GLU A 119 -29.94 44.67 22.70
C GLU A 119 -29.97 46.04 21.99
N SER A 120 -30.87 46.24 21.03
CA SER A 120 -31.01 47.51 20.30
C SER A 120 -32.38 48.15 20.56
N LYS A 121 -32.49 48.89 21.67
CA LYS A 121 -33.52 49.91 21.89
C LYS A 121 -32.89 51.29 21.76
#